data_AF-A0A2A5CL59-F1
#
_entry.id   AF-A0A2A5CL59-F1
#
_cell.length_a   1.000
_cell.length_b   1.000
_cell.length_c   1.000
_cell.angle_alpha   90.00
_cell.angle_beta   90.00
_cell.angle_gamma   90.00
#
_symmetry.space_group_name_H-M   'P 1'
#
loop_
_entity.id
_entity.type
_entity.pdbx_description
1 polymer ?
#
loop_
_entity_poly.entity_id
_entity_poly.type
_entity_poly.pdbx_seq_one_letter_code
_entity_poly.pdbx_strand_id
1 'polypeptide(L)'
;MSFCAMFCVWYHATAQVAIKTGILSSKDEHNIFMKSTVKIILVVSMTVLALGACSSRKFVRGYMADQKMVEAIKVQVDTRDSVKEMLGSPSAAATFDNDNWYYYSKKSESFAFFKEKITELKVMAIRFDKEGYVTAVDHYTLDDHNNIEPVGKTTKTHGRELSFIQELFGNIGRFGAGGPSNVQPGN
;
A
#
# COMPACT_ATOMS: atom_id res chain seq x y z
N MET A 1 1.37 7.14 18.52
CA MET A 1 2.19 7.54 17.35
C MET A 1 1.57 8.68 16.53
N SER A 2 0.78 9.58 17.15
CA SER A 2 0.06 10.69 16.46
C SER A 2 0.79 12.04 16.55
N PHE A 3 1.88 12.13 17.32
CA PHE A 3 2.49 13.41 17.69
C PHE A 3 3.44 14.03 16.64
N CYS A 4 3.92 13.25 15.67
CA CYS A 4 4.95 13.72 14.73
C CYS A 4 4.39 14.64 13.62
N ALA A 5 3.20 14.34 13.10
CA ALA A 5 2.57 15.15 12.04
C ALA A 5 2.06 16.50 12.56
N MET A 6 1.60 16.54 13.81
CA MET A 6 0.98 17.72 14.42
C MET A 6 2.01 18.82 14.74
N PHE A 7 3.27 18.43 15.03
CA PHE A 7 4.36 19.38 15.29
C PHE A 7 4.93 20.06 14.04
N CYS A 8 4.89 19.39 12.89
CA CYS A 8 5.47 19.91 11.65
C CYS A 8 4.68 21.11 11.09
N VAL A 9 3.35 21.07 11.18
CA VAL A 9 2.48 22.18 10.76
C VAL A 9 2.54 23.35 11.76
N TRP A 10 2.71 23.05 13.06
CA TRP A 10 2.75 24.07 14.10
C TRP A 10 4.08 24.85 14.14
N TYR A 11 5.21 24.21 13.79
CA TYR A 11 6.52 24.85 13.80
C TYR A 11 6.72 25.89 12.70
N HIS A 12 6.00 25.78 11.57
CA HIS A 12 6.09 26.79 10.52
C HIS A 12 5.46 28.13 10.95
N ALA A 13 4.53 28.11 11.92
CA ALA A 13 3.84 29.30 12.43
C ALA A 13 4.61 30.02 13.55
N THR A 14 5.51 29.35 14.27
CA THR A 14 6.25 29.93 15.42
C THR A 14 7.64 30.47 15.07
N ALA A 15 8.20 30.10 13.91
CA ALA A 15 9.50 30.57 13.44
C ALA A 15 9.59 32.09 13.17
N GLN A 16 8.46 32.82 13.15
CA GLN A 16 8.42 34.28 12.98
C GLN A 16 8.57 35.07 14.29
N VAL A 17 8.44 34.45 15.46
CA VAL A 17 8.41 35.19 16.75
C VAL A 17 9.81 35.38 17.37
N ALA A 18 10.78 34.54 17.03
CA ALA A 18 12.08 34.49 17.71
C ALA A 18 13.09 35.58 17.28
N ILE A 19 12.79 36.39 16.26
CA ILE A 19 13.74 37.39 15.72
C ILE A 19 13.61 38.77 16.43
N LYS A 20 12.60 38.99 17.30
CA LYS A 20 12.22 40.35 17.76
C LYS A 20 12.49 40.72 19.23
N THR A 21 13.36 40.04 19.96
CA THR A 21 13.81 40.51 21.29
C THR A 21 15.30 40.23 21.42
N GLY A 22 16.20 41.17 21.14
CA GLY A 22 16.26 42.47 21.83
C GLY A 22 17.25 42.33 22.98
N ILE A 23 18.54 42.41 22.65
CA ILE A 23 19.65 42.47 23.59
C ILE A 23 19.45 43.68 24.50
N LEU A 24 19.49 43.50 25.83
CA LEU A 24 20.03 44.51 26.75
C LEU A 24 20.23 43.97 28.18
N SER A 25 21.41 44.31 28.68
CA SER A 25 21.68 44.71 30.07
C SER A 25 22.19 43.65 31.06
N SER A 26 23.51 43.46 31.01
CA SER A 26 24.46 43.88 32.07
C SER A 26 24.22 43.40 33.51
N LYS A 27 25.25 42.70 34.01
CA LYS A 27 25.73 42.62 35.41
C LYS A 27 25.21 41.44 36.24
N ASP A 28 25.78 40.25 35.99
CA ASP A 28 26.15 39.19 36.97
C ASP A 28 26.34 37.83 36.24
N GLU A 29 27.37 37.71 35.39
CA GLU A 29 27.30 36.82 34.20
C GLU A 29 28.28 35.64 34.11
N HIS A 30 29.06 35.26 35.14
CA HIS A 30 30.03 34.16 34.93
C HIS A 30 29.53 32.75 35.28
N ASN A 31 28.68 32.56 36.31
CA ASN A 31 28.24 31.21 36.73
C ASN A 31 26.83 30.80 36.26
N ILE A 32 26.00 31.75 35.88
CA ILE A 32 24.61 31.51 35.44
C ILE A 32 24.57 31.28 33.92
N PHE A 33 25.40 31.99 33.16
CA PHE A 33 25.47 31.92 31.70
C PHE A 33 25.97 30.55 31.21
N MET A 34 26.99 29.97 31.86
CA MET A 34 27.53 28.66 31.48
C MET A 34 26.53 27.52 31.70
N LYS A 35 25.74 27.56 32.78
CA LYS A 35 24.69 26.57 33.06
C LYS A 35 23.49 26.70 32.11
N SER A 36 23.17 27.91 31.66
CA SER A 36 22.06 28.16 30.73
C SER A 36 22.41 27.73 29.31
N THR A 37 23.62 28.04 28.84
CA THR A 37 24.11 27.66 27.51
C THR A 37 24.26 26.15 27.35
N VAL A 38 24.72 25.42 28.38
CA VAL A 38 24.79 23.96 28.37
C VAL A 38 23.40 23.33 28.26
N LYS A 39 22.39 23.87 28.97
CA LYS A 39 21.00 23.38 28.88
C LYS A 39 20.40 23.61 27.50
N ILE A 40 20.65 24.77 26.89
CA ILE A 40 20.17 25.08 25.53
C ILE A 40 20.81 24.13 24.52
N ILE A 41 22.12 23.88 24.60
CA ILE A 41 22.83 22.95 23.71
C ILE A 41 22.29 21.52 23.87
N LEU A 42 22.00 21.09 25.11
CA LEU A 42 21.45 19.75 25.38
C LEU A 42 20.04 19.58 24.80
N VAL A 43 19.18 20.59 24.96
CA VAL A 43 17.81 20.57 24.40
C VAL A 43 17.81 20.62 22.87
N VAL A 44 18.68 21.44 22.27
CA VAL A 44 18.83 21.51 20.81
C VAL A 44 19.38 20.19 20.26
N SER A 45 20.41 19.62 20.88
CA SER A 45 20.98 18.32 20.51
C SER A 45 19.93 17.21 20.57
N MET A 46 19.14 17.15 21.66
CA MET A 46 18.08 16.15 21.82
C MET A 46 16.94 16.34 20.81
N THR A 47 16.63 17.58 20.42
CA THR A 47 15.61 17.88 19.40
C THR A 47 16.06 17.47 18.00
N VAL A 48 17.33 17.72 17.65
CA VAL A 48 17.90 17.32 16.35
C VAL A 48 17.94 15.79 16.23
N LEU A 49 18.28 15.08 17.30
CA LEU A 49 18.25 13.61 17.34
C LEU A 49 16.82 13.05 17.20
N ALA A 50 15.81 13.74 17.72
CA ALA A 50 14.41 13.32 17.61
C ALA A 50 13.83 13.47 16.18
N LEU A 51 14.36 14.40 15.37
CA LEU A 51 13.90 14.64 13.99
C LEU A 51 14.45 13.65 12.96
N GLY A 52 15.55 12.94 13.27
CA GLY A 52 16.18 11.96 12.37
C GLY A 52 15.41 10.64 12.20
N ALA A 53 14.34 10.42 12.98
CA ALA A 53 13.60 9.15 12.98
C ALA A 53 12.54 9.03 11.87
N CYS A 54 12.32 10.06 11.06
CA CYS A 54 11.35 10.02 9.97
C CYS A 54 12.02 9.54 8.67
N SER A 55 11.78 8.28 8.28
CA SER A 55 12.24 7.73 7.00
C SER A 55 11.12 7.03 6.25
N SER A 56 11.15 7.11 4.92
CA SER A 56 10.21 6.41 4.03
C SER A 56 10.48 4.91 4.06
N ARG A 57 9.43 4.10 4.17
CA ARG A 57 9.53 2.64 4.16
C ARG A 57 9.46 2.14 2.73
N LYS A 58 10.49 1.42 2.30
CA LYS A 58 10.55 0.76 0.99
C LYS A 58 10.12 -0.70 1.13
N PHE A 59 9.25 -1.14 0.23
CA PHE A 59 8.81 -2.51 0.13
C PHE A 59 9.15 -3.05 -1.25
N VAL A 60 9.78 -4.23 -1.29
CA VAL A 60 10.04 -4.99 -2.52
C VAL A 60 9.29 -6.30 -2.41
N ARG A 61 8.47 -6.63 -3.41
CA ARG A 61 7.63 -7.84 -3.44
C ARG A 61 7.72 -8.51 -4.80
N GLY A 62 7.48 -9.82 -4.81
CA GLY A 62 7.47 -10.64 -6.02
C GLY A 62 8.83 -11.22 -6.39
N TYR A 63 8.94 -11.72 -7.61
CA TYR A 63 10.13 -12.37 -8.14
C TYR A 63 11.05 -11.33 -8.82
N MET A 64 12.29 -11.23 -8.35
CA MET A 64 13.33 -10.45 -9.04
C MET A 64 14.05 -11.36 -10.02
N ALA A 65 13.64 -11.31 -11.29
CA ALA A 65 14.32 -12.05 -12.34
C ALA A 65 15.73 -11.49 -12.58
N ASP A 66 16.73 -12.36 -12.64
CA ASP A 66 18.04 -12.01 -13.17
C ASP A 66 17.92 -11.89 -14.69
N GLN A 67 18.30 -10.73 -15.24
CA GLN A 67 18.22 -10.43 -16.66
C GLN A 67 18.84 -11.54 -17.53
N LYS A 68 19.92 -12.17 -17.07
CA LYS A 68 20.60 -13.24 -17.80
C LYS A 68 19.75 -14.51 -17.93
N MET A 69 18.98 -14.86 -16.91
CA MET A 69 18.11 -16.04 -16.95
C MET A 69 16.90 -15.79 -17.85
N VAL A 70 16.44 -14.54 -17.91
CA VAL A 70 15.33 -14.14 -18.78
C VAL A 70 15.76 -14.21 -20.25
N GLU A 71 16.94 -13.67 -20.56
CA GLU A 71 17.51 -13.70 -21.91
C GLU A 71 17.90 -15.10 -22.37
N ALA A 72 18.11 -16.03 -21.43
CA ALA A 72 18.37 -17.43 -21.74
C ALA A 72 17.14 -18.19 -22.26
N ILE A 73 15.92 -17.67 -22.05
CA ILE A 73 14.68 -18.31 -22.52
C ILE A 73 14.61 -18.21 -24.04
N LYS A 74 14.55 -19.36 -24.70
CA LYS A 74 14.41 -19.49 -26.15
C LYS A 74 12.99 -19.84 -26.54
N VAL A 75 12.38 -18.92 -27.29
CA VAL A 75 11.07 -19.11 -27.91
C VAL A 75 11.11 -20.30 -28.88
N GLN A 76 10.03 -21.09 -28.92
CA GLN A 76 9.86 -22.35 -29.69
C GLN A 76 10.80 -23.50 -29.31
N VAL A 77 11.64 -23.34 -28.28
CA VAL A 77 12.59 -24.39 -27.85
C VAL A 77 12.31 -24.81 -26.41
N ASP A 78 12.17 -23.83 -25.52
CA ASP A 78 11.97 -24.12 -24.10
C ASP A 78 10.52 -24.52 -23.80
N THR A 79 10.36 -25.47 -22.90
CA THR A 79 9.06 -25.96 -22.43
C THR A 79 8.71 -25.36 -21.06
N ARG A 80 7.44 -25.49 -20.66
CA ARG A 80 6.96 -25.13 -19.31
C ARG A 80 7.82 -25.70 -18.19
N ASP A 81 8.23 -26.96 -18.31
CA ASP A 81 9.05 -27.63 -17.29
C ASP A 81 10.46 -27.05 -17.22
N SER A 82 11.08 -26.76 -18.39
CA SER A 82 12.39 -26.11 -18.44
C SER A 82 12.35 -24.69 -17.86
N VAL A 83 11.33 -23.90 -18.21
CA VAL A 83 11.12 -22.56 -17.64
C VAL A 83 10.92 -22.64 -16.12
N LYS A 84 10.16 -23.62 -15.65
CA LYS A 84 9.93 -23.84 -14.21
C LYS A 84 11.19 -24.29 -13.49
N GLU A 85 12.04 -25.08 -14.11
CA GLU A 85 13.34 -25.48 -13.55
C GLU A 85 14.29 -24.27 -13.45
N MET A 86 14.28 -23.39 -14.45
CA MET A 86 15.14 -22.21 -14.48
C MET A 86 14.66 -21.06 -13.59
N LEU A 87 13.37 -20.71 -13.65
CA LEU A 87 12.80 -19.54 -12.95
C LEU A 87 12.03 -19.91 -11.67
N GLY A 88 11.68 -21.18 -11.48
CA GLY A 88 10.77 -21.62 -10.42
C GLY A 88 9.30 -21.45 -10.78
N SER A 89 8.43 -21.60 -9.77
CA SER A 89 6.99 -21.41 -9.91
C SER A 89 6.63 -19.96 -10.28
N PRO A 90 5.64 -19.74 -11.16
CA PRO A 90 5.21 -18.39 -11.53
C PRO A 90 4.58 -17.66 -10.33
N SER A 91 4.61 -16.32 -10.38
CA SER A 91 3.96 -15.49 -9.36
C SER A 91 2.43 -15.49 -9.51
N ALA A 92 1.95 -15.58 -10.75
CA ALA A 92 0.54 -15.80 -11.08
C ALA A 92 0.43 -16.59 -12.38
N ALA A 93 -0.57 -17.47 -12.47
CA ALA A 93 -0.99 -18.10 -13.72
C ALA A 93 -2.32 -17.49 -14.17
N ALA A 94 -2.54 -17.43 -15.49
CA ALA A 94 -3.83 -16.97 -16.01
C ALA A 94 -4.99 -17.88 -15.55
N THR A 95 -6.13 -17.24 -15.27
CA THR A 95 -7.28 -17.89 -14.64
C THR A 95 -8.14 -18.69 -15.63
N PHE A 96 -8.14 -18.30 -16.90
CA PHE A 96 -9.01 -18.87 -17.93
C PHE A 96 -8.26 -19.85 -18.83
N ASP A 97 -7.04 -19.51 -19.19
CA ASP A 97 -6.10 -20.33 -19.92
C ASP A 97 -4.87 -20.56 -19.03
N ASN A 98 -4.48 -21.82 -18.79
CA ASN A 98 -3.24 -22.10 -18.05
C ASN A 98 -1.99 -21.77 -18.89
N ASP A 99 -2.15 -21.14 -20.05
CA ASP A 99 -1.14 -20.95 -21.09
C ASP A 99 -0.29 -19.69 -20.89
N ASN A 100 -0.64 -18.84 -19.92
CA ASN A 100 0.12 -17.62 -19.64
C ASN A 100 0.60 -17.62 -18.19
N TRP A 101 1.91 -17.50 -18.02
CA TRP A 101 2.56 -17.36 -16.71
C TRP A 101 3.10 -15.95 -16.55
N TYR A 102 2.91 -15.40 -15.35
CA TYR A 102 3.33 -14.06 -15.00
C TYR A 102 4.34 -14.09 -13.85
N TYR A 103 5.49 -13.48 -14.10
CA TYR A 103 6.48 -13.15 -13.09
C TYR A 103 6.48 -11.64 -12.91
N TYR A 104 6.38 -11.14 -11.68
CA TYR A 104 6.40 -9.70 -11.45
C TYR A 104 7.26 -9.33 -10.26
N SER A 105 7.87 -8.15 -10.35
CA SER A 105 8.52 -7.47 -9.24
C SER A 105 7.90 -6.10 -9.04
N LYS A 106 7.54 -5.78 -7.80
CA LYS A 106 6.96 -4.49 -7.42
C LYS A 106 7.80 -3.85 -6.33
N LYS A 107 8.26 -2.63 -6.58
CA LYS A 107 8.83 -1.74 -5.57
C LYS A 107 7.86 -0.61 -5.27
N SER A 108 7.71 -0.34 -3.99
CA SER A 108 6.72 0.60 -3.48
C SER A 108 7.26 1.30 -2.27
N GLU A 109 6.92 2.57 -2.12
CA GLU A 109 7.36 3.40 -1.01
C GLU A 109 6.13 3.98 -0.29
N SER A 110 6.17 3.95 1.05
CA SER A 110 5.14 4.57 1.89
C SER A 110 5.81 5.49 2.89
N PHE A 111 5.32 6.73 2.93
CA PHE A 111 5.77 7.75 3.86
C PHE A 111 4.70 7.97 4.92
N ALA A 112 5.04 7.76 6.18
CA ALA A 112 4.15 7.90 7.33
C ALA A 112 2.79 7.17 7.12
N PHE A 113 1.69 7.92 7.06
CA PHE A 113 0.32 7.43 6.88
C PHE A 113 -0.23 7.66 5.47
N PHE A 114 0.59 8.15 4.54
CA PHE A 114 0.17 8.35 3.16
C PHE A 114 0.04 7.02 2.42
N LYS A 115 -0.83 7.02 1.40
CA LYS A 115 -1.03 5.87 0.52
C LYS A 115 0.30 5.44 -0.10
N GLU A 116 0.53 4.13 -0.11
CA GLU A 116 1.67 3.51 -0.78
C GLU A 116 1.70 3.92 -2.26
N LYS A 117 2.85 4.44 -2.72
CA LYS A 117 3.09 4.75 -4.12
C LYS A 117 3.99 3.67 -4.73
N ILE A 118 3.56 3.12 -5.86
CA ILE A 118 4.39 2.18 -6.64
C ILE A 118 5.45 3.02 -7.36
N THR A 119 6.72 2.69 -7.13
CA THR A 119 7.86 3.37 -7.74
C THR A 119 8.40 2.61 -8.94
N GLU A 120 8.34 1.28 -8.92
CA GLU A 120 8.78 0.41 -10.01
C GLU A 120 7.88 -0.81 -10.08
N LEU A 121 7.42 -1.14 -11.28
CA LEU A 121 6.73 -2.39 -11.58
C LEU A 121 7.37 -2.98 -12.82
N LYS A 122 7.74 -4.25 -12.73
CA LYS A 122 8.23 -5.06 -13.85
C LYS A 122 7.41 -6.33 -13.90
N VAL A 123 6.78 -6.60 -15.03
CA VAL A 123 6.00 -7.81 -15.28
C VAL A 123 6.58 -8.48 -16.51
N MET A 124 6.78 -9.78 -16.43
CA MET A 124 7.17 -10.64 -17.53
C MET A 124 6.07 -11.66 -17.74
N ALA A 125 5.49 -11.63 -18.94
CA ALA A 125 4.48 -12.59 -19.36
C ALA A 125 5.14 -13.61 -20.29
N ILE A 126 5.12 -14.87 -19.89
CA ILE A 126 5.56 -15.98 -20.73
C ILE A 126 4.31 -16.68 -21.24
N ARG A 127 4.19 -16.73 -22.55
CA ARG A 127 3.06 -17.36 -23.25
C ARG A 127 3.50 -18.72 -23.74
N PHE A 128 2.65 -19.72 -23.56
CA PHE A 128 2.89 -21.07 -24.00
C PHE A 128 1.86 -21.48 -25.06
N ASP A 129 2.22 -22.41 -25.93
CA ASP A 129 1.25 -23.08 -26.78
C ASP A 129 0.55 -24.23 -26.03
N LYS A 130 -0.32 -24.93 -26.78
CA LYS A 130 -1.06 -26.10 -26.29
C LYS A 130 -0.16 -27.32 -26.04
N GLU A 131 1.00 -27.39 -26.68
CA GLU A 131 1.96 -28.48 -26.53
C GLU A 131 2.93 -28.22 -25.36
N GLY A 132 2.98 -26.98 -24.87
CA GLY A 132 3.76 -26.56 -23.71
C GLY A 132 5.06 -25.83 -24.04
N TYR A 133 5.27 -25.39 -25.28
CA TYR A 133 6.43 -24.62 -25.70
C TYR A 133 6.21 -23.12 -25.53
N VAL A 134 7.27 -22.38 -25.22
CA VAL A 134 7.26 -20.92 -25.13
C VAL A 134 7.00 -20.33 -26.51
N THR A 135 5.95 -19.53 -26.64
CA THR A 135 5.58 -18.84 -27.89
C THR A 135 5.97 -17.37 -27.90
N ALA A 136 5.99 -16.72 -26.73
CA ALA A 136 6.41 -15.34 -26.57
C ALA A 136 6.83 -15.05 -25.12
N VAL A 137 7.72 -14.07 -24.97
CA VAL A 137 8.11 -13.49 -23.68
C VAL A 137 7.95 -11.97 -23.81
N ASP A 138 6.95 -11.42 -23.14
CA ASP A 138 6.64 -9.99 -23.16
C ASP A 138 7.07 -9.34 -21.83
N HIS A 139 7.54 -8.10 -21.91
CA HIS A 139 7.93 -7.29 -20.76
C HIS A 139 7.04 -6.06 -20.65
N TYR A 140 6.44 -5.87 -19.47
CA TYR A 140 5.63 -4.72 -19.14
C TYR A 140 6.22 -3.98 -17.95
N THR A 141 6.05 -2.68 -17.95
CA THR A 141 6.54 -1.75 -16.95
C THR A 141 5.39 -1.04 -16.26
N LEU A 142 5.70 -0.11 -15.35
CA LEU A 142 4.69 0.70 -14.69
C LEU A 142 3.92 1.59 -15.67
N ASP A 143 4.53 1.99 -16.79
CA ASP A 143 3.94 2.90 -17.78
C ASP A 143 2.92 2.20 -18.68
N ASP A 144 2.98 0.86 -18.77
CA ASP A 144 2.07 0.03 -19.58
C ASP A 144 0.74 -0.27 -18.86
N HIS A 145 0.47 0.38 -17.72
CA HIS A 145 -0.77 0.16 -17.00
C HIS A 145 -1.95 0.76 -17.76
N ASN A 146 -2.96 -0.07 -18.07
CA ASN A 146 -4.22 0.43 -18.58
C ASN A 146 -5.15 0.77 -17.43
N ASN A 147 -5.71 1.99 -17.45
CA ASN A 147 -6.75 2.37 -16.51
C ASN A 147 -8.06 1.68 -16.92
N ILE A 148 -8.43 0.63 -16.20
CA ILE A 148 -9.70 -0.07 -16.43
C ILE A 148 -10.77 0.65 -15.64
N GLU A 149 -11.73 1.27 -16.33
CA GLU A 149 -12.91 1.86 -15.71
C GLU A 149 -13.99 0.78 -15.51
N PRO A 150 -14.34 0.43 -14.25
CA PRO A 150 -15.41 -0.53 -14.01
C PRO A 150 -16.73 0.02 -14.53
N VAL A 151 -17.53 -0.84 -15.16
CA VAL A 151 -18.89 -0.47 -15.59
C VAL A 151 -19.73 -0.19 -14.36
N GLY A 152 -20.36 0.98 -14.27
CA GLY A 152 -21.26 1.36 -13.17
C GLY A 152 -22.58 0.59 -13.09
N LYS A 153 -22.67 -0.59 -13.72
CA LYS A 153 -23.86 -1.43 -13.68
C LYS A 153 -23.98 -2.07 -12.31
N THR A 154 -25.00 -1.68 -11.56
CA THR A 154 -25.36 -2.33 -10.31
C THR A 154 -26.06 -3.66 -10.62
N THR A 155 -25.54 -4.77 -10.10
CA THR A 155 -26.26 -6.06 -10.09
C THR A 155 -27.46 -5.92 -9.17
N LYS A 156 -28.67 -5.83 -9.75
CA LYS A 156 -29.90 -5.88 -8.97
C LYS A 156 -29.93 -7.19 -8.20
N THR A 157 -30.01 -7.11 -6.88
CA THR A 157 -30.14 -8.29 -6.04
C THR A 157 -31.55 -8.88 -6.23
N HIS A 158 -31.64 -10.21 -6.32
CA HIS A 158 -32.95 -10.90 -6.35
C HIS A 158 -33.61 -10.97 -4.96
N GLY A 159 -32.94 -10.44 -3.93
CA GLY A 159 -33.50 -10.31 -2.60
C GLY A 159 -34.68 -9.34 -2.57
N ARG A 160 -35.63 -9.59 -1.67
CA ARG A 160 -36.72 -8.66 -1.40
C ARG A 160 -36.12 -7.36 -0.83
N GLU A 161 -36.29 -6.24 -1.52
CA GLU A 161 -35.99 -4.93 -0.96
C GLU A 161 -37.03 -4.63 0.13
N LEU A 162 -36.66 -4.83 1.39
CA LEU A 162 -37.49 -4.40 2.51
C LEU A 162 -37.34 -2.87 2.64
N SER A 163 -38.46 -2.16 2.68
CA SER A 163 -38.42 -0.75 3.07
C SER A 163 -37.95 -0.65 4.52
N PHE A 164 -37.26 0.44 4.90
CA PHE A 164 -36.80 0.71 6.26
C PHE A 164 -37.88 0.46 7.34
N ILE A 165 -39.14 0.81 7.05
CA ILE A 165 -40.27 0.57 7.96
C ILE A 165 -40.55 -0.93 8.15
N GLN A 166 -40.41 -1.72 7.09
CA GLN A 166 -40.63 -3.16 7.13
C GLN A 166 -39.50 -3.90 7.88
N GLU A 167 -38.27 -3.38 7.83
CA GLU A 167 -37.18 -3.88 8.68
C GLU A 167 -37.40 -3.50 10.15
N LEU A 168 -37.86 -2.27 10.42
CA LEU A 168 -38.10 -1.78 11.79
C LEU A 168 -39.22 -2.56 12.50
N PHE A 169 -40.33 -2.86 11.80
CA PHE A 169 -41.49 -3.55 12.39
C PHE A 169 -41.56 -5.04 12.06
N GLY A 170 -40.73 -5.56 11.16
CA GLY A 170 -40.74 -6.97 10.74
C GLY A 170 -40.45 -7.97 11.88
N ASN A 171 -39.81 -7.52 12.96
CA ASN A 171 -39.49 -8.35 14.12
C ASN A 171 -40.39 -8.09 15.35
N ILE A 172 -41.25 -7.07 15.33
CA ILE A 172 -42.08 -6.66 16.49
C ILE A 172 -43.25 -7.63 16.76
N GLY A 173 -43.67 -8.42 15.77
CA GLY A 173 -44.71 -9.46 15.94
C GLY A 173 -44.22 -10.81 16.49
N ARG A 174 -42.90 -11.06 16.52
CA ARG A 174 -42.33 -12.38 16.87
C ARG A 174 -42.35 -12.67 18.38
N PHE A 175 -42.50 -11.64 19.22
CA PHE A 175 -42.40 -11.74 20.67
C PHE A 175 -43.74 -11.64 21.42
N GLY A 176 -44.88 -11.59 20.70
CA GLY A 176 -46.19 -11.29 21.33
C GLY A 176 -47.33 -12.28 21.11
N ALA A 177 -47.25 -13.20 20.13
CA ALA A 177 -48.36 -14.11 19.85
C ALA A 177 -47.88 -15.56 19.76
N GLY A 178 -48.24 -16.38 20.76
CA GLY A 178 -48.04 -17.82 20.77
C GLY A 178 -48.96 -18.55 19.79
N GLY A 179 -48.70 -18.40 18.48
CA GLY A 179 -49.35 -19.17 17.41
C GLY A 179 -48.29 -19.82 16.49
N PRO A 180 -48.57 -21.00 15.91
CA PRO A 180 -47.56 -21.80 15.20
C PRO A 180 -47.05 -21.06 13.96
N SER A 181 -45.75 -20.76 13.97
CA SER A 181 -45.04 -20.10 12.88
C SER A 181 -44.68 -21.11 11.78
N ASN A 182 -45.57 -21.30 10.81
CA ASN A 182 -45.18 -21.81 9.50
C ASN A 182 -44.80 -20.63 8.60
N VAL A 183 -43.59 -20.12 8.79
CA VAL A 183 -42.92 -19.29 7.79
C VAL A 183 -41.77 -20.13 7.24
N GLN A 184 -42.10 -20.95 6.26
CA GLN A 184 -41.11 -21.65 5.43
C GLN A 184 -40.40 -20.59 4.57
N PRO A 185 -39.06 -20.45 4.66
CA PRO A 185 -38.31 -19.69 3.67
C PRO A 185 -38.25 -20.53 2.39
N GLY A 186 -38.90 -20.05 1.34
CA GLY A 186 -38.91 -20.68 0.01
C GLY A 186 -38.12 -19.84 -1.00
N ASN A 187 -37.13 -20.53 -1.61
CA ASN A 187 -36.24 -20.22 -2.74
C ASN A 187 -35.45 -18.90 -2.73
#